data_AF-A0A4Q5RZ88-F1
#
_entry.id   AF-A0A4Q5RZ88-F1
#
_cell.length_a   1.000
_cell.length_b   1.000
_cell.length_c   1.000
_cell.angle_alpha   90.00
_cell.angle_beta   90.00
_cell.angle_gamma   90.00
#
_symmetry.space_group_name_H-M   'P 1'
#
loop_
_entity.id
_entity.type
_entity.pdbx_description
1 polymer ?
#
loop_
_entity_poly.entity_id
_entity_poly.type
_entity_poly.pdbx_seq_one_letter_code
_entity_poly.pdbx_strand_id
1 'polypeptide(L)'
;MFSVLKWYKAIQKPLYKDMQTWLFQKKSETSTFHILIQSARAIKRVREVGIRKVLGAGKQDLVAQFLFESLLFFLISFVMSIALYNFFLKPLEAYIGHALTLNLLHNLALFGATTCIVLIVSLFTGLYPAWLISRPKAVVVLKGKLSANTSSDWLRKSLVVAQFTISIVILIATIVVQTQLNFISKKDLGYDKNNLISIDYTNFGTKSNTFKQEILKIAGVKDASITTWVPSYGAGYMSGFVDDPNHEGNKIMINYISGDLDLAKTLKLKLENGRFLNSVFAADVLNIDSLLEHDRDKLEKLSKTQSYLTTAYTAQLFGIKTFGKPVKNIPGIPVGIVDDFHNESLHTNLKPCIIQAIPNLTYGSVLIRVKPNVQKQVSAAIYKQWQLFSPDKILKINWVSDLLDAQYRAEHKLQQLFIFFSCLIIFLASLGLFGLTAFTTEQRFKEIGIRKVLGASATQITRLLSTDFVVLVVLAIIIASPIAFFTMQKWLQDFAYRIQMQWWMFALAGLLAIILATITISFQAIKAALANPVRSLRSE
;
A
#
# COMPACT_ATOMS: atom_id res chain seq x y z
N MET A 1 13.94 -14.82 15.41
CA MET A 1 14.04 -13.43 15.94
C MET A 1 15.05 -12.58 15.17
N PHE A 2 16.28 -13.06 14.90
CA PHE A 2 17.26 -12.33 14.07
C PHE A 2 16.90 -12.16 12.58
N SER A 3 16.10 -13.06 11.98
CA SER A 3 15.65 -12.90 10.58
C SER A 3 14.54 -11.85 10.42
N VAL A 4 13.69 -11.66 11.43
CA VAL A 4 12.62 -10.64 11.44
C VAL A 4 13.19 -9.23 11.55
N LEU A 5 14.28 -9.04 12.32
CA LEU A 5 15.03 -7.77 12.37
C LEU A 5 15.79 -7.46 11.07
N LYS A 6 16.26 -8.50 10.36
CA LYS A 6 16.88 -8.38 9.04
C LYS A 6 15.86 -8.02 7.97
N TRP A 7 14.66 -8.61 8.04
CA TRP A 7 13.51 -8.31 7.18
C TRP A 7 12.92 -6.91 7.45
N TYR A 8 12.78 -6.53 8.72
CA TYR A 8 12.38 -5.17 9.12
C TYR A 8 13.37 -4.11 8.62
N LYS A 9 14.68 -4.33 8.75
CA LYS A 9 15.72 -3.44 8.18
C LYS A 9 15.76 -3.46 6.65
N ALA A 10 15.44 -4.59 6.01
CA ALA A 10 15.39 -4.75 4.56
C ALA A 10 14.16 -4.08 3.92
N ILE A 11 13.08 -3.91 4.69
CA ILE A 11 11.90 -3.11 4.30
C ILE A 11 12.13 -1.64 4.62
N GLN A 12 12.72 -1.31 5.77
CA GLN A 12 13.00 0.08 6.15
C GLN A 12 13.95 0.78 5.17
N LYS A 13 14.97 0.11 4.63
CA LYS A 13 15.92 0.74 3.69
C LYS A 13 15.27 1.22 2.38
N PRO A 14 14.51 0.40 1.64
CA PRO A 14 13.75 0.86 0.48
C PRO A 14 12.58 1.75 0.89
N LEU A 15 11.81 1.48 1.95
CA LEU A 15 10.71 2.37 2.36
C LEU A 15 11.20 3.76 2.79
N TYR A 16 12.37 3.86 3.43
CA TYR A 16 12.96 5.14 3.82
C TYR A 16 13.52 5.87 2.59
N LYS A 17 14.09 5.13 1.63
CA LYS A 17 14.54 5.68 0.35
C LYS A 17 13.36 6.13 -0.50
N ASP A 18 12.27 5.36 -0.52
CA ASP A 18 11.01 5.63 -1.20
C ASP A 18 10.26 6.78 -0.54
N MET A 19 10.20 6.84 0.81
CA MET A 19 9.71 7.99 1.58
C MET A 19 10.58 9.23 1.35
N GLN A 20 11.89 9.09 1.21
CA GLN A 20 12.78 10.22 0.92
C GLN A 20 12.61 10.72 -0.52
N THR A 21 12.53 9.84 -1.52
CA THR A 21 12.16 10.23 -2.89
C THR A 21 10.74 10.80 -2.96
N TRP A 22 9.84 10.31 -2.12
CA TRP A 22 8.46 10.78 -2.02
C TRP A 22 8.35 12.13 -1.30
N LEU A 23 9.11 12.37 -0.23
CA LEU A 23 9.27 13.68 0.40
C LEU A 23 9.92 14.67 -0.58
N PHE A 24 10.85 14.19 -1.42
CA PHE A 24 11.46 14.99 -2.49
C PHE A 24 10.45 15.33 -3.60
N GLN A 25 9.59 14.38 -4.00
CA GLN A 25 8.52 14.57 -4.99
C GLN A 25 7.42 15.51 -4.49
N LYS A 26 6.92 15.31 -3.26
CA LYS A 26 5.93 16.20 -2.63
C LYS A 26 6.45 17.62 -2.49
N LYS A 27 7.75 17.77 -2.20
CA LYS A 27 8.41 19.07 -2.09
C LYS A 27 8.66 19.72 -3.46
N SER A 28 8.90 18.93 -4.50
CA SER A 28 8.95 19.39 -5.88
C SER A 28 7.61 20.02 -6.29
N GLU A 29 6.48 19.35 -6.03
CA GLU A 29 5.14 19.85 -6.37
C GLU A 29 4.73 21.13 -5.62
N THR A 30 5.06 21.25 -4.33
CA THR A 30 4.80 22.50 -3.59
C THR A 30 5.64 23.68 -4.11
N SER A 31 6.86 23.39 -4.60
CA SER A 31 7.76 24.40 -5.16
C SER A 31 7.27 24.86 -6.53
N THR A 32 6.87 23.92 -7.39
CA THR A 32 6.32 24.22 -8.71
C THR A 32 5.00 25.00 -8.60
N PHE A 33 4.14 24.62 -7.66
CA PHE A 33 2.91 25.34 -7.32
C PHE A 33 3.15 26.81 -6.92
N HIS A 34 4.05 27.05 -5.96
CA HIS A 34 4.34 28.41 -5.51
C HIS A 34 4.99 29.27 -6.60
N ILE A 35 5.89 28.70 -7.41
CA ILE A 35 6.49 29.37 -8.57
C ILE A 35 5.40 29.84 -9.53
N LEU A 36 4.41 28.99 -9.77
CA LEU A 36 3.31 29.29 -10.69
C LEU A 36 2.43 30.44 -10.17
N ILE A 37 2.03 30.42 -8.89
CA ILE A 37 1.24 31.50 -8.27
C ILE A 37 2.03 32.81 -8.20
N GLN A 38 3.31 32.76 -7.83
CA GLN A 38 4.15 33.96 -7.77
C GLN A 38 4.38 34.54 -9.17
N SER A 39 4.55 33.69 -10.19
CA SER A 39 4.61 34.14 -11.58
C SER A 39 3.31 34.82 -12.03
N ALA A 40 2.16 34.37 -11.51
CA ALA A 40 0.87 35.00 -11.80
C ALA A 40 0.71 36.37 -11.12
N ARG A 41 1.18 36.50 -9.87
CA ARG A 41 1.14 37.77 -9.11
C ARG A 41 2.19 38.79 -9.59
N ALA A 42 3.26 38.35 -10.24
CA ALA A 42 4.34 39.20 -10.73
C ALA A 42 3.85 40.35 -11.62
N ILE A 43 2.83 40.13 -12.47
CA ILE A 43 2.31 41.16 -13.40
C ILE A 43 1.73 42.37 -12.67
N LYS A 44 1.01 42.17 -11.55
CA LYS A 44 0.45 43.30 -10.76
C LYS A 44 1.56 44.13 -10.11
N ARG A 45 2.72 43.51 -9.84
CA ARG A 45 3.90 44.16 -9.25
C ARG A 45 4.86 44.75 -10.28
N VAL A 46 4.70 44.47 -11.58
CA VAL A 46 5.53 45.09 -12.64
C VAL A 46 5.38 46.62 -12.65
N ARG A 47 4.20 47.16 -12.34
CA ARG A 47 3.95 48.61 -12.26
C ARG A 47 4.67 49.23 -11.06
N GLU A 48 4.64 48.57 -9.91
CA GLU A 48 5.36 48.96 -8.68
C GLU A 48 6.89 48.94 -8.87
N VAL A 49 7.41 47.88 -9.48
CA VAL A 49 8.84 47.75 -9.81
C VAL A 49 9.28 48.77 -10.86
N GLY A 50 8.41 49.09 -11.82
CA GLY A 50 8.62 50.15 -12.80
C GLY A 50 8.76 51.54 -12.17
N ILE A 51 7.86 51.88 -11.23
CA ILE A 51 7.91 53.15 -10.47
C ILE A 51 9.18 53.22 -9.63
N ARG A 52 9.58 52.13 -8.96
CA ARG A 52 10.79 52.10 -8.13
C ARG A 52 12.09 52.19 -8.93
N LYS A 53 12.15 51.59 -10.13
CA LYS A 53 13.29 51.76 -11.05
C LYS A 53 13.40 53.22 -11.54
N VAL A 54 12.27 53.91 -11.75
CA VAL A 54 12.26 55.34 -12.12
C VAL A 54 12.71 56.22 -10.95
N LEU A 55 12.42 55.81 -9.71
CA LEU A 55 12.89 56.47 -8.48
C LEU A 55 14.35 56.13 -8.10
N GLY A 56 15.09 55.41 -8.96
CA GLY A 56 16.53 55.14 -8.76
C GLY A 56 16.88 53.83 -8.05
N ALA A 57 15.90 52.95 -7.76
CA ALA A 57 16.20 51.66 -7.13
C ALA A 57 17.07 50.76 -8.04
N GLY A 58 18.18 50.27 -7.50
CA GLY A 58 19.10 49.39 -8.20
C GLY A 58 18.48 48.01 -8.46
N LYS A 59 19.03 47.27 -9.44
CA LYS A 59 18.60 45.87 -9.69
C LYS A 59 18.81 44.96 -8.47
N GLN A 60 19.85 45.23 -7.68
CA GLN A 60 20.19 44.44 -6.50
C GLN A 60 19.19 44.69 -5.35
N ASP A 61 18.76 45.94 -5.14
CA ASP A 61 17.78 46.30 -4.09
C ASP A 61 16.42 45.62 -4.32
N LEU A 62 15.98 45.63 -5.58
CA LEU A 62 14.73 44.97 -6.00
C LEU A 62 14.79 43.45 -5.79
N VAL A 63 15.90 42.81 -6.20
CA VAL A 63 16.09 41.35 -6.05
C VAL A 63 16.19 40.98 -4.56
N ALA A 64 16.95 41.72 -3.76
CA ALA A 64 17.10 41.48 -2.33
C ALA A 64 15.76 41.60 -1.59
N GLN A 65 14.95 42.61 -1.92
CA GLN A 65 13.62 42.78 -1.34
C GLN A 65 12.68 41.61 -1.67
N PHE A 66 12.64 41.16 -2.92
CA PHE A 66 11.79 40.03 -3.32
C PHE A 66 12.25 38.70 -2.68
N LEU A 67 13.56 38.50 -2.57
CA LEU A 67 14.11 37.34 -1.87
C LEU A 67 13.77 37.37 -0.38
N PHE A 68 13.86 38.54 0.27
CA PHE A 68 13.51 38.70 1.68
C PHE A 68 12.02 38.48 1.95
N GLU A 69 11.14 39.05 1.13
CA GLU A 69 9.69 38.85 1.25
C GLU A 69 9.33 37.36 1.05
N SER A 70 9.92 36.71 0.05
CA SER A 70 9.73 35.28 -0.19
C SER A 70 10.21 34.45 1.01
N LEU A 71 11.41 34.75 1.53
CA LEU A 71 11.99 34.06 2.68
C LEU A 71 11.09 34.20 3.92
N LEU A 72 10.54 35.39 4.20
CA LEU A 72 9.59 35.59 5.31
C LEU A 72 8.33 34.72 5.16
N PHE A 73 7.73 34.68 3.97
CA PHE A 73 6.57 33.81 3.72
C PHE A 73 6.89 32.32 3.94
N PHE A 74 8.07 31.87 3.49
CA PHE A 74 8.52 30.50 3.70
C PHE A 74 8.81 30.21 5.18
N LEU A 75 9.36 31.16 5.92
CA LEU A 75 9.65 31.02 7.35
C LEU A 75 8.34 30.89 8.16
N ILE A 76 7.37 31.78 7.91
CA ILE A 76 6.04 31.70 8.55
C ILE A 76 5.37 30.36 8.21
N SER A 77 5.42 29.95 6.94
CA SER A 77 4.86 28.66 6.50
C SER A 77 5.57 27.46 7.15
N PHE A 78 6.89 27.55 7.34
CA PHE A 78 7.69 26.51 7.99
C PHE A 78 7.34 26.38 9.47
N VAL A 79 7.22 27.50 10.20
CA VAL A 79 6.77 27.51 11.59
C VAL A 79 5.37 26.89 11.71
N MET A 80 4.44 27.29 10.83
CA MET A 80 3.10 26.73 10.80
C MET A 80 3.10 25.23 10.47
N SER A 81 3.99 24.79 9.56
CA SER A 81 4.17 23.37 9.23
C SER A 81 4.70 22.55 10.41
N ILE A 82 5.61 23.10 11.24
CA ILE A 82 6.09 22.43 12.46
C ILE A 82 4.96 22.31 13.47
N ALA A 83 4.15 23.36 13.64
CA ALA A 83 2.98 23.32 14.54
C ALA A 83 1.96 22.25 14.10
N LEU A 84 1.64 22.21 12.79
CA LEU A 84 0.75 21.19 12.22
C LEU A 84 1.34 19.77 12.35
N TYR A 85 2.65 19.61 12.12
CA TYR A 85 3.33 18.32 12.33
C TYR A 85 3.11 17.82 13.76
N ASN A 86 3.34 18.67 14.78
CA ASN A 86 3.17 18.28 16.17
C ASN A 86 1.70 17.96 16.51
N PHE A 87 0.75 18.68 15.91
CA PHE A 87 -0.68 18.43 16.09
C PHE A 87 -1.14 17.09 15.48
N PHE A 88 -0.69 16.78 14.26
CA PHE A 88 -1.07 15.56 13.55
C PHE A 88 -0.24 14.32 13.93
N LEU A 89 0.90 14.49 14.60
CA LEU A 89 1.77 13.38 15.00
C LEU A 89 1.03 12.39 15.91
N LYS A 90 0.36 12.86 16.97
CA LYS A 90 -0.33 11.98 17.92
C LYS A 90 -1.47 11.16 17.27
N PRO A 91 -2.39 11.76 16.49
CA PRO A 91 -3.38 11.00 15.73
C PRO A 91 -2.75 9.98 14.77
N LEU A 92 -1.64 10.34 14.11
CA LEU A 92 -0.95 9.46 13.18
C LEU A 92 -0.31 8.26 13.89
N GLU A 93 0.36 8.48 15.02
CA GLU A 93 0.96 7.40 15.84
C GLU A 93 -0.11 6.48 16.42
N ALA A 94 -1.24 7.02 16.86
CA ALA A 94 -2.39 6.24 17.30
C ALA A 94 -2.94 5.36 16.15
N TYR A 95 -3.02 5.92 14.94
CA TYR A 95 -3.49 5.20 13.75
C TYR A 95 -2.52 4.11 13.28
N ILE A 96 -1.22 4.41 13.25
CA ILE A 96 -0.15 3.46 12.89
C ILE A 96 -0.02 2.37 13.98
N GLY A 97 -0.30 2.72 15.24
CA GLY A 97 -0.30 1.81 16.38
C GLY A 97 1.09 1.60 17.00
N HIS A 98 2.04 2.48 16.70
CA HIS A 98 3.39 2.48 17.26
C HIS A 98 3.99 3.88 17.13
N ALA A 99 4.80 4.27 18.13
CA ALA A 99 5.47 5.56 18.14
C ALA A 99 6.55 5.62 17.05
N LEU A 100 6.64 6.75 16.36
CA LEU A 100 7.68 6.96 15.35
C LEU A 100 9.00 7.24 16.07
N THR A 101 9.94 6.31 15.99
CA THR A 101 11.26 6.43 16.63
C THR A 101 12.06 7.62 16.10
N LEU A 102 11.83 8.01 14.84
CA LEU A 102 12.43 9.17 14.19
C LEU A 102 11.52 10.38 14.32
N ASN A 103 11.62 11.05 15.47
CA ASN A 103 10.92 12.31 15.70
C ASN A 103 11.70 13.50 15.17
N LEU A 104 11.06 14.32 14.32
CA LEU A 104 11.68 15.50 13.69
C LEU A 104 12.30 16.45 14.73
N LEU A 105 11.66 16.61 15.89
CA LEU A 105 12.10 17.53 16.95
C LEU A 105 13.26 16.97 17.80
N HIS A 106 13.37 15.65 17.92
CA HIS A 106 14.39 15.00 18.76
C HIS A 106 15.66 14.64 17.97
N ASN A 107 15.53 14.44 16.65
CA ASN A 107 16.66 14.12 15.79
C ASN A 107 17.20 15.37 15.09
N LEU A 108 18.30 15.89 15.61
CA LEU A 108 18.94 17.13 15.12
C LEU A 108 19.34 17.04 13.63
N ALA A 109 19.73 15.86 13.15
CA ALA A 109 20.10 15.65 11.75
C ALA A 109 18.88 15.75 10.83
N LEU A 110 17.73 15.19 11.23
CA LEU A 110 16.48 15.30 10.46
C LEU A 110 15.93 16.72 10.45
N PHE A 111 15.97 17.41 11.60
CA PHE A 111 15.57 18.81 11.69
C PHE A 111 16.46 19.71 10.82
N GLY A 112 17.78 19.52 10.89
CA GLY A 112 18.74 20.24 10.05
C GLY A 112 18.53 19.97 8.56
N ALA A 113 18.33 18.71 8.17
CA ALA A 113 18.06 18.34 6.77
C ALA A 113 16.77 18.97 6.26
N THR A 114 15.66 18.88 7.00
CA THR A 114 14.38 19.46 6.57
C THR A 114 14.46 20.98 6.44
N THR A 115 15.06 21.66 7.42
CA THR A 115 15.32 23.11 7.39
C THR A 115 16.18 23.49 6.18
N CYS A 116 17.28 22.79 5.94
CA CYS A 116 18.17 23.03 4.80
C CYS A 116 17.42 22.89 3.48
N ILE A 117 16.64 21.83 3.31
CA ILE A 117 15.88 21.63 2.08
C ILE A 117 14.78 22.72 1.95
N VAL A 118 14.17 23.20 3.04
CA VAL A 118 13.18 24.31 2.98
C VAL A 118 13.86 25.61 2.52
N LEU A 119 15.04 25.91 3.05
CA LEU A 119 15.83 27.06 2.62
C LEU A 119 16.21 26.98 1.15
N ILE A 120 16.72 25.82 0.70
CA ILE A 120 17.06 25.59 -0.72
C ILE A 120 15.85 25.83 -1.61
N VAL A 121 14.70 25.24 -1.27
CA VAL A 121 13.45 25.42 -2.03
C VAL A 121 12.98 26.88 -2.03
N SER A 122 13.04 27.57 -0.89
CA SER A 122 12.67 28.99 -0.80
C SER A 122 13.55 29.86 -1.69
N LEU A 123 14.83 29.52 -1.80
CA LEU A 123 15.77 30.22 -2.65
C LEU A 123 15.44 30.01 -4.14
N PHE A 124 15.24 28.76 -4.56
CA PHE A 124 14.90 28.42 -5.95
C PHE A 124 13.56 29.03 -6.39
N THR A 125 12.56 29.01 -5.52
CA THR A 125 11.22 29.55 -5.80
C THR A 125 11.22 31.09 -5.87
N GLY A 126 12.03 31.77 -5.05
CA GLY A 126 12.18 33.23 -5.08
C GLY A 126 13.11 33.76 -6.18
N LEU A 127 14.14 32.98 -6.56
CA LEU A 127 15.07 33.32 -7.64
C LEU A 127 14.38 33.40 -9.00
N TYR A 128 13.42 32.52 -9.26
CA TYR A 128 12.74 32.46 -10.56
C TYR A 128 11.97 33.74 -10.93
N PRO A 129 11.06 34.29 -10.08
CA PRO A 129 10.41 35.57 -10.34
C PRO A 129 11.39 36.75 -10.35
N ALA A 130 12.39 36.76 -9.44
CA ALA A 130 13.37 37.84 -9.34
C ALA A 130 14.22 37.95 -10.62
N TRP A 131 14.62 36.82 -11.20
CA TRP A 131 15.35 36.78 -12.47
C TRP A 131 14.48 37.19 -13.67
N LEU A 132 13.20 36.79 -13.68
CA LEU A 132 12.24 37.12 -14.74
C LEU A 132 11.93 38.63 -14.80
N ILE A 133 11.77 39.29 -13.63
CA ILE A 133 11.39 40.71 -13.51
C ILE A 133 12.61 41.66 -13.60
N SER A 134 13.82 41.16 -13.36
CA SER A 134 15.07 41.93 -13.45
C SER A 134 15.39 42.39 -14.89
N ARG A 135 14.94 41.63 -15.90
CA ARG A 135 15.37 41.76 -17.31
C ARG A 135 14.68 42.83 -18.18
N PRO A 136 13.40 43.24 -18.02
CA PRO A 136 12.81 44.21 -18.93
C PRO A 136 13.38 45.63 -18.73
N LYS A 137 13.72 46.31 -19.83
CA LYS A 137 13.98 47.76 -19.85
C LYS A 137 12.70 48.48 -19.47
N ALA A 138 12.75 49.36 -18.46
CA ALA A 138 11.59 50.09 -17.91
C ALA A 138 10.75 50.82 -18.99
N VAL A 139 11.41 51.21 -20.09
CA VAL A 139 10.79 51.90 -21.24
C VAL A 139 9.76 51.04 -22.00
N VAL A 140 9.89 49.72 -22.03
CA VAL A 140 8.93 48.81 -22.72
C VAL A 140 7.69 48.57 -21.86
N VAL A 141 7.84 48.62 -20.53
CA VAL A 141 6.76 48.43 -19.56
C VAL A 141 5.80 49.63 -19.52
N LEU A 142 6.33 50.85 -19.68
CA LEU A 142 5.53 52.09 -19.67
C LEU A 142 4.81 52.38 -21.01
N LYS A 143 5.24 51.78 -22.12
CA LYS A 143 4.61 51.93 -23.45
C LYS A 143 3.51 50.91 -23.76
N GLY A 144 3.07 50.10 -22.78
CA GLY A 144 1.96 49.14 -22.93
C GLY A 144 2.18 47.97 -23.89
N LYS A 145 3.30 47.95 -24.64
CA LYS A 145 3.72 46.83 -25.49
C LYS A 145 4.56 45.85 -24.67
N LEU A 146 3.92 45.13 -23.76
CA LEU A 146 4.46 43.85 -23.28
C LEU A 146 4.42 42.88 -24.47
N SER A 147 5.42 42.91 -25.35
CA SER A 147 5.60 41.83 -26.31
C SER A 147 5.84 40.55 -25.50
N ALA A 148 4.85 39.67 -25.55
CA ALA A 148 4.84 38.37 -24.90
C ALA A 148 6.14 37.64 -25.20
N ASN A 149 7.03 37.54 -24.20
CA ASN A 149 8.24 36.74 -24.35
C ASN A 149 7.82 35.27 -24.28
N THR A 150 7.76 34.62 -25.44
CA THR A 150 7.32 33.24 -25.68
C THR A 150 8.09 32.21 -24.85
N SER A 151 9.27 32.56 -24.34
CA SER A 151 10.15 31.72 -23.52
C SER A 151 9.65 31.46 -22.09
N SER A 152 8.68 32.22 -21.57
CA SER A 152 8.13 31.98 -20.22
C SER A 152 6.98 30.95 -20.21
N ASP A 153 6.34 30.71 -21.36
CA ASP A 153 5.11 29.91 -21.41
C ASP A 153 5.37 28.40 -21.44
N TRP A 154 6.42 27.97 -22.17
CA TRP A 154 6.81 26.56 -22.24
C TRP A 154 7.27 26.01 -20.87
N LEU A 155 8.00 26.81 -20.08
CA LEU A 155 8.45 26.40 -18.74
C LEU A 155 7.27 26.09 -17.82
N ARG A 156 6.22 26.92 -17.84
CA ARG A 156 5.01 26.69 -17.04
C ARG A 156 4.24 25.47 -17.51
N LYS A 157 4.09 25.29 -18.83
CA LYS A 157 3.44 24.12 -19.41
C LYS A 157 4.19 22.83 -19.05
N SER A 158 5.52 22.81 -19.15
CA SER A 158 6.34 21.67 -18.73
C SER A 158 6.21 21.37 -17.23
N LEU A 159 6.14 22.41 -16.39
CA LEU A 159 5.93 22.25 -14.95
C LEU A 159 4.59 21.58 -14.63
N VAL A 160 3.52 22.00 -15.30
CA VAL A 160 2.19 21.42 -15.15
C VAL A 160 2.17 19.97 -15.63
N VAL A 161 2.80 19.67 -16.78
CA VAL A 161 2.92 18.29 -17.27
C VAL A 161 3.66 17.42 -16.26
N ALA A 162 4.79 17.88 -15.71
CA ALA A 162 5.54 17.14 -14.70
C ALA A 162 4.71 16.88 -13.42
N GLN A 163 3.99 17.89 -12.93
CA GLN A 163 3.12 17.78 -11.76
C GLN A 163 1.99 16.77 -11.98
N PHE A 164 1.26 16.88 -13.09
CA PHE A 164 0.22 15.90 -13.42
C PHE A 164 0.80 14.51 -13.66
N THR A 165 1.99 14.39 -14.24
CA THR A 165 2.65 13.09 -14.45
C THR A 165 2.86 12.39 -13.11
N ILE A 166 3.45 13.07 -12.13
CA ILE A 166 3.68 12.52 -10.78
C ILE A 166 2.35 12.14 -10.12
N SER A 167 1.36 13.04 -10.19
CA SER A 167 0.01 12.80 -9.64
C SER A 167 -0.67 11.56 -10.23
N ILE A 168 -0.60 11.41 -11.55
CA ILE A 168 -1.22 10.28 -12.27
C ILE A 168 -0.47 8.98 -11.97
N VAL A 169 0.87 8.99 -11.91
CA VAL A 169 1.66 7.80 -11.52
C VAL A 169 1.23 7.29 -10.15
N ILE A 170 1.09 8.20 -9.17
CA ILE A 170 0.69 7.85 -7.80
C ILE A 170 -0.76 7.36 -7.75
N LEU A 171 -1.66 7.95 -8.53
CA LEU A 171 -3.04 7.50 -8.62
C LEU A 171 -3.14 6.10 -9.25
N ILE A 172 -2.38 5.81 -10.32
CA ILE A 172 -2.30 4.47 -10.92
C ILE A 172 -1.74 3.47 -9.89
N ALA A 173 -0.66 3.83 -9.20
CA ALA A 173 -0.07 2.98 -8.17
C ALA A 173 -1.08 2.63 -7.08
N THR A 174 -1.88 3.60 -6.63
CA THR A 174 -2.93 3.39 -5.63
C THR A 174 -4.02 2.44 -6.14
N ILE A 175 -4.47 2.57 -7.39
CA ILE A 175 -5.44 1.65 -8.00
C ILE A 175 -4.87 0.23 -8.08
N VAL A 176 -3.60 0.08 -8.50
CA VAL A 176 -2.94 -1.22 -8.62
C VAL A 176 -2.78 -1.88 -7.24
N VAL A 177 -2.28 -1.16 -6.24
CA VAL A 177 -2.13 -1.68 -4.86
C VAL A 177 -3.48 -2.10 -4.30
N GLN A 178 -4.51 -1.25 -4.45
CA GLN A 178 -5.88 -1.56 -4.03
C GLN A 178 -6.39 -2.85 -4.67
N THR A 179 -6.18 -3.00 -5.98
CA THR A 179 -6.66 -4.16 -6.74
C THR A 179 -5.90 -5.41 -6.33
N GLN A 180 -4.59 -5.32 -6.11
CA GLN A 180 -3.74 -6.43 -5.67
C GLN A 180 -4.14 -6.92 -4.27
N LEU A 181 -4.35 -6.00 -3.32
CA LEU A 181 -4.77 -6.38 -1.96
C LEU A 181 -6.18 -6.97 -1.93
N ASN A 182 -7.11 -6.42 -2.72
CA ASN A 182 -8.45 -6.99 -2.87
C ASN A 182 -8.41 -8.40 -3.51
N PHE A 183 -7.51 -8.62 -4.47
CA PHE A 183 -7.31 -9.92 -5.10
C PHE A 183 -6.79 -10.95 -4.08
N ILE A 184 -5.78 -10.58 -3.28
CA ILE A 184 -5.21 -11.41 -2.22
C ILE A 184 -6.27 -11.75 -1.15
N SER A 185 -7.00 -10.74 -0.67
CA SER A 185 -7.99 -10.92 0.42
C SER A 185 -9.16 -11.85 0.04
N LYS A 186 -9.57 -11.82 -1.23
CA LYS A 186 -10.68 -12.64 -1.76
C LYS A 186 -10.24 -13.99 -2.33
N LYS A 187 -8.93 -14.23 -2.44
CA LYS A 187 -8.42 -15.48 -3.00
C LYS A 187 -8.83 -16.66 -2.11
N ASP A 188 -9.29 -17.74 -2.73
CA ASP A 188 -9.59 -18.96 -2.02
C ASP A 188 -8.30 -19.54 -1.43
N LEU A 189 -8.32 -19.75 -0.11
CA LEU A 189 -7.18 -20.29 0.63
C LEU A 189 -7.15 -21.82 0.56
N GLY A 190 -8.18 -22.48 0.02
CA GLY A 190 -8.30 -23.94 0.00
C GLY A 190 -8.82 -24.54 1.32
N TYR A 191 -9.17 -23.69 2.30
CA TYR A 191 -9.86 -24.07 3.53
C TYR A 191 -10.83 -22.98 3.98
N ASP A 192 -11.85 -23.37 4.75
CA ASP A 192 -12.88 -22.46 5.23
C ASP A 192 -12.44 -21.73 6.51
N LYS A 193 -11.98 -20.48 6.36
CA LYS A 193 -11.59 -19.60 7.47
C LYS A 193 -12.77 -19.08 8.31
N ASN A 194 -14.01 -19.19 7.83
CA ASN A 194 -15.16 -18.58 8.50
C ASN A 194 -15.62 -19.42 9.70
N ASN A 195 -15.98 -18.73 10.79
CA ASN A 195 -16.42 -19.34 12.05
C ASN A 195 -15.42 -20.36 12.61
N LEU A 196 -14.13 -20.10 12.41
CA LEU A 196 -13.03 -20.91 12.92
C LEU A 196 -12.29 -20.11 14.00
N ILE A 197 -12.28 -20.67 15.21
CA ILE A 197 -11.59 -20.14 16.37
C ILE A 197 -10.27 -20.88 16.51
N SER A 198 -9.20 -20.16 16.84
CA SER A 198 -7.92 -20.70 17.26
C SER A 198 -7.68 -20.38 18.73
N ILE A 199 -7.27 -21.37 19.50
CA ILE A 199 -6.65 -21.18 20.82
C ILE A 199 -5.14 -21.29 20.63
N ASP A 200 -4.40 -20.33 21.17
CA ASP A 200 -2.94 -20.27 21.04
C ASP A 200 -2.25 -21.55 21.55
N TYR A 201 -1.05 -21.78 21.00
CA TYR A 201 -0.21 -22.91 21.31
C TYR A 201 -0.04 -23.13 22.82
N THR A 202 -0.45 -24.32 23.27
CA THR A 202 -0.47 -24.69 24.69
C THR A 202 0.01 -26.13 24.86
N ASN A 203 0.78 -26.37 25.92
CA ASN A 203 1.10 -27.72 26.38
C ASN A 203 -0.07 -28.28 27.23
N PHE A 204 -0.74 -29.31 26.74
CA PHE A 204 -1.86 -29.99 27.38
C PHE A 204 -1.43 -31.24 28.17
N GLY A 205 -0.17 -31.66 28.06
CA GLY A 205 0.31 -32.94 28.59
C GLY A 205 -0.53 -34.10 28.06
N THR A 206 -0.96 -34.99 28.95
CA THR A 206 -1.82 -36.14 28.60
C THR A 206 -3.31 -35.80 28.46
N LYS A 207 -3.72 -34.56 28.75
CA LYS A 207 -5.15 -34.16 28.83
C LYS A 207 -5.72 -33.61 27.52
N SER A 208 -4.93 -33.57 26.45
CA SER A 208 -5.29 -32.91 25.18
C SER A 208 -6.57 -33.48 24.56
N ASN A 209 -6.67 -34.80 24.48
CA ASN A 209 -7.83 -35.47 23.89
C ASN A 209 -9.10 -35.28 24.75
N THR A 210 -8.98 -35.34 26.08
CA THR A 210 -10.09 -35.07 27.01
C THR A 210 -10.59 -33.64 26.84
N PHE A 211 -9.68 -32.66 26.73
CA PHE A 211 -10.05 -31.27 26.49
C PHE A 211 -10.81 -31.08 25.18
N LYS A 212 -10.36 -31.72 24.09
CA LYS A 212 -11.06 -31.73 22.81
C LYS A 212 -12.47 -32.31 22.92
N GLN A 213 -12.63 -33.45 23.58
CA GLN A 213 -13.95 -34.09 23.75
C GLN A 213 -14.91 -33.21 24.54
N GLU A 214 -14.43 -32.52 25.57
CA GLU A 214 -15.24 -31.58 26.33
C GLU A 214 -15.64 -30.34 25.51
N ILE A 215 -14.75 -29.82 24.66
CA ILE A 215 -15.11 -28.74 23.72
C ILE A 215 -16.21 -29.19 22.75
N LEU A 216 -16.13 -30.42 22.22
CA LEU A 216 -17.12 -30.95 21.29
C LEU A 216 -18.52 -31.07 21.91
N LYS A 217 -18.62 -31.19 23.25
CA LYS A 217 -19.91 -31.19 23.97
C LYS A 217 -20.55 -29.81 24.10
N ILE A 218 -19.80 -28.72 23.86
CA ILE A 218 -20.33 -27.36 23.99
C ILE A 218 -21.36 -27.10 22.89
N ALA A 219 -22.57 -26.71 23.29
CA ALA A 219 -23.62 -26.32 22.36
C ALA A 219 -23.16 -25.17 21.45
N GLY A 220 -23.10 -25.43 20.14
CA GLY A 220 -22.66 -24.45 19.13
C GLY A 220 -21.31 -24.79 18.49
N VAL A 221 -20.53 -25.71 19.06
CA VAL A 221 -19.34 -26.29 18.41
C VAL A 221 -19.77 -27.35 17.40
N LYS A 222 -19.17 -27.36 16.20
CA LYS A 222 -19.40 -28.36 15.15
C LYS A 222 -18.29 -29.40 15.10
N ASP A 223 -17.04 -28.93 15.07
CA ASP A 223 -15.85 -29.75 14.99
C ASP A 223 -14.73 -29.05 15.77
N ALA A 224 -13.77 -29.83 16.26
CA ALA A 224 -12.59 -29.32 16.95
C ALA A 224 -11.40 -30.22 16.63
N SER A 225 -10.23 -29.62 16.52
CA SER A 225 -8.97 -30.32 16.24
C SER A 225 -7.81 -29.68 16.99
N ILE A 226 -6.86 -30.49 17.45
CA ILE A 226 -5.58 -30.05 17.99
C ILE A 226 -4.53 -30.16 16.89
N THR A 227 -3.75 -29.11 16.69
CA THR A 227 -2.78 -28.98 15.60
C THR A 227 -1.58 -28.14 16.02
N THR A 228 -0.41 -28.47 15.51
CA THR A 228 0.80 -27.64 15.70
C THR A 228 0.86 -26.48 14.70
N TRP A 229 0.01 -26.49 13.68
CA TRP A 229 -0.11 -25.44 12.68
C TRP A 229 -1.43 -24.68 12.82
N VAL A 230 -1.37 -23.36 12.77
CA VAL A 230 -2.53 -22.46 12.76
C VAL A 230 -2.52 -21.64 11.47
N PRO A 231 -3.64 -21.50 10.76
CA PRO A 231 -3.71 -20.72 9.52
C PRO A 231 -3.47 -19.22 9.78
N SER A 232 -2.20 -18.81 9.74
CA SER A 232 -1.65 -17.44 9.80
C SER A 232 -0.14 -17.51 10.09
N TYR A 233 0.26 -18.47 10.92
CA TYR A 233 1.67 -18.79 11.15
C TYR A 233 2.12 -19.68 9.99
N GLY A 234 3.07 -19.22 9.18
CA GLY A 234 3.68 -20.09 8.16
C GLY A 234 4.23 -21.36 8.79
N ALA A 235 4.51 -22.39 7.98
CA ALA A 235 4.90 -23.72 8.49
C ALA A 235 6.13 -23.72 9.44
N GLY A 236 6.93 -22.65 9.45
CA GLY A 236 7.92 -22.41 10.50
C GLY A 236 8.96 -23.54 10.59
N TYR A 237 9.17 -24.07 11.79
CA TYR A 237 10.08 -25.19 12.06
C TYR A 237 9.55 -26.55 11.60
N MET A 238 8.32 -26.61 11.07
CA MET A 238 7.73 -27.83 10.57
C MET A 238 8.06 -28.08 9.10
N SER A 239 9.27 -27.72 8.68
CA SER A 239 9.74 -27.91 7.31
C SER A 239 10.92 -28.88 7.28
N GLY A 240 10.88 -29.82 6.34
CA GLY A 240 11.96 -30.78 6.10
C GLY A 240 12.45 -30.71 4.66
N PHE A 241 13.72 -31.02 4.44
CA PHE A 241 14.28 -31.08 3.10
C PHE A 241 14.29 -32.52 2.59
N VAL A 242 13.74 -32.69 1.39
CA VAL A 242 13.66 -33.97 0.69
C VAL A 242 14.35 -33.83 -0.67
N ASP A 243 15.08 -34.86 -1.09
CA ASP A 243 15.76 -34.83 -2.39
C ASP A 243 14.74 -34.78 -3.54
N ASP A 244 14.97 -33.86 -4.49
CA ASP A 244 14.13 -33.67 -5.67
C ASP A 244 14.14 -34.95 -6.53
N PRO A 245 12.97 -35.56 -6.81
CA PRO A 245 12.89 -36.73 -7.68
C PRO A 245 13.36 -36.48 -9.12
N ASN A 246 13.31 -35.23 -9.58
CA ASN A 246 13.59 -34.85 -10.96
C ASN A 246 14.98 -34.23 -11.16
N HIS A 247 15.63 -33.74 -10.10
CA HIS A 247 16.95 -33.11 -10.17
C HIS A 247 17.87 -33.64 -9.05
N GLU A 248 18.77 -34.56 -9.40
CA GLU A 248 19.75 -35.09 -8.45
C GLU A 248 20.62 -33.97 -7.87
N GLY A 249 20.72 -33.93 -6.53
CA GLY A 249 21.48 -32.92 -5.78
C GLY A 249 20.67 -31.70 -5.32
N ASN A 250 19.46 -31.48 -5.83
CA ASN A 250 18.56 -30.44 -5.33
C ASN A 250 17.68 -30.95 -4.19
N LYS A 251 17.47 -30.09 -3.18
CA LYS A 251 16.60 -30.39 -2.03
C LYS A 251 15.37 -29.49 -2.05
N ILE A 252 14.20 -30.11 -1.97
CA ILE A 252 12.89 -29.46 -1.91
C ILE A 252 12.48 -29.35 -0.44
N MET A 253 12.06 -28.17 -0.02
CA MET A 253 11.46 -27.97 1.28
C MET A 253 9.99 -28.42 1.27
N ILE A 254 9.64 -29.36 2.14
CA ILE A 254 8.28 -29.84 2.37
C ILE A 254 7.81 -29.35 3.73
N ASN A 255 6.59 -28.80 3.78
CA ASN A 255 5.92 -28.42 5.00
C ASN A 255 5.16 -29.62 5.58
N TYR A 256 5.41 -29.93 6.85
CA TYR A 256 4.71 -30.95 7.61
C TYR A 256 3.68 -30.26 8.51
N ILE A 257 2.41 -30.61 8.35
CA ILE A 257 1.34 -30.14 9.22
C ILE A 257 0.91 -31.33 10.06
N SER A 258 1.13 -31.21 11.36
CA SER A 258 0.74 -32.24 12.31
C SER A 258 -0.51 -31.82 13.05
N GLY A 259 -1.52 -32.67 13.04
CA GLY A 259 -2.73 -32.47 13.82
C GLY A 259 -3.33 -33.79 14.23
N ASP A 260 -4.46 -33.72 14.90
CA ASP A 260 -5.26 -34.91 15.11
C ASP A 260 -5.99 -35.35 13.82
N LEU A 261 -6.67 -36.49 13.88
CA LEU A 261 -7.41 -37.09 12.77
C LEU A 261 -8.49 -36.16 12.20
N ASP A 262 -9.02 -35.23 13.00
CA ASP A 262 -10.13 -34.36 12.62
C ASP A 262 -9.67 -33.03 12.01
N LEU A 263 -8.35 -32.80 11.86
CA LEU A 263 -7.82 -31.53 11.33
C LEU A 263 -8.35 -31.22 9.93
N ALA A 264 -8.23 -32.19 9.02
CA ALA A 264 -8.67 -32.02 7.63
C ALA A 264 -10.18 -31.72 7.55
N LYS A 265 -10.98 -32.40 8.39
CA LYS A 265 -12.43 -32.18 8.49
C LYS A 265 -12.76 -30.81 9.11
N THR A 266 -12.05 -30.42 10.17
CA THR A 266 -12.23 -29.14 10.86
C THR A 266 -11.91 -27.97 9.94
N LEU A 267 -10.91 -28.10 9.08
CA LEU A 267 -10.58 -27.11 8.03
C LEU A 267 -11.51 -27.19 6.81
N LYS A 268 -12.31 -28.25 6.70
CA LYS A 268 -13.10 -28.61 5.51
C LYS A 268 -12.26 -28.71 4.24
N LEU A 269 -11.11 -29.37 4.34
CA LEU A 269 -10.31 -29.68 3.17
C LEU A 269 -11.10 -30.61 2.25
N LYS A 270 -11.03 -30.37 0.94
CA LYS A 270 -11.68 -31.19 -0.06
C LYS A 270 -10.75 -32.34 -0.44
N LEU A 271 -11.28 -33.57 -0.39
CA LEU A 271 -10.55 -34.77 -0.79
C LEU A 271 -10.68 -34.94 -2.31
N GLU A 272 -9.55 -35.07 -3.00
CA GLU A 272 -9.50 -35.33 -4.45
C GLU A 272 -9.49 -36.83 -4.72
N ASN A 273 -8.65 -37.58 -3.99
CA ASN A 273 -8.48 -39.02 -4.18
C ASN A 273 -8.02 -39.72 -2.89
N GLY A 274 -8.31 -41.01 -2.74
CA GLY A 274 -7.98 -41.81 -1.55
C GLY A 274 -8.96 -41.60 -0.40
N ARG A 275 -8.45 -41.44 0.83
CA ARG A 275 -9.27 -41.29 2.06
C ARG A 275 -8.63 -40.31 3.04
N PHE A 276 -9.44 -39.77 3.95
CA PHE A 276 -8.92 -39.08 5.14
C PHE A 276 -8.28 -40.07 6.13
N LEU A 277 -7.47 -39.54 7.03
CA LEU A 277 -6.86 -40.29 8.13
C LEU A 277 -7.96 -40.73 9.11
N ASN A 278 -7.89 -41.98 9.56
CA ASN A 278 -8.92 -42.58 10.41
C ASN A 278 -8.29 -43.47 11.48
N SER A 279 -8.87 -43.48 12.68
CA SER A 279 -8.41 -44.27 13.82
C SER A 279 -8.46 -45.78 13.61
N VAL A 280 -9.23 -46.26 12.63
CA VAL A 280 -9.33 -47.69 12.27
C VAL A 280 -8.00 -48.25 11.77
N PHE A 281 -7.14 -47.42 11.16
CA PHE A 281 -5.86 -47.87 10.62
C PHE A 281 -4.72 -47.54 11.58
N ALA A 282 -4.05 -48.56 12.11
CA ALA A 282 -2.95 -48.39 13.05
C ALA A 282 -1.79 -47.53 12.49
N ALA A 283 -1.57 -47.58 11.17
CA ALA A 283 -0.57 -46.76 10.48
C ALA A 283 -0.93 -45.26 10.41
N ASP A 284 -2.19 -44.88 10.64
CA ASP A 284 -2.63 -43.48 10.70
C ASP A 284 -2.48 -42.87 12.10
N VAL A 285 -2.30 -43.70 13.14
CA VAL A 285 -2.39 -43.31 14.57
C VAL A 285 -1.07 -43.56 15.31
N LEU A 286 0.06 -43.22 14.67
CA LEU A 286 1.38 -43.40 15.26
C LEU A 286 1.69 -42.26 16.25
N ASN A 287 1.86 -42.60 17.53
CA ASN A 287 2.22 -41.65 18.58
C ASN A 287 3.73 -41.36 18.55
N ILE A 288 4.11 -40.38 17.72
CA ILE A 288 5.51 -39.99 17.52
C ILE A 288 5.99 -39.02 18.61
N ASP A 289 5.08 -38.23 19.19
CA ASP A 289 5.40 -37.18 20.17
C ASP A 289 6.08 -37.74 21.43
N SER A 290 5.60 -38.88 21.96
CA SER A 290 6.24 -39.56 23.11
C SER A 290 7.63 -40.12 22.82
N LEU A 291 7.98 -40.26 21.53
CA LEU A 291 9.23 -40.87 21.07
C LEU A 291 10.28 -39.83 20.69
N LEU A 292 9.87 -38.56 20.51
CA LEU A 292 10.78 -37.43 20.24
C LEU A 292 11.83 -37.23 21.35
N GLU A 293 11.54 -37.71 22.57
CA GLU A 293 12.41 -37.53 23.74
C GLU A 293 13.50 -38.61 23.89
N HIS A 294 13.39 -39.80 23.30
CA HIS A 294 14.17 -40.96 23.78
C HIS A 294 15.03 -41.70 22.74
N ASP A 295 14.74 -41.67 21.43
CA ASP A 295 15.53 -42.46 20.45
C ASP A 295 15.36 -42.00 18.98
N ARG A 296 16.43 -41.44 18.37
CA ARG A 296 16.40 -40.91 17.00
C ARG A 296 16.26 -41.98 15.91
N ASP A 297 16.82 -43.17 16.12
CA ASP A 297 16.79 -44.23 15.12
C ASP A 297 15.40 -44.89 15.02
N LYS A 298 14.67 -44.93 16.15
CA LYS A 298 13.26 -45.33 16.17
C LYS A 298 12.36 -44.32 15.48
N LEU A 299 12.59 -43.02 15.67
CA LEU A 299 11.82 -41.96 15.03
C LEU A 299 11.93 -42.04 13.50
N GLU A 300 13.12 -42.26 12.97
CA GLU A 300 13.33 -42.36 11.52
C GLU A 300 12.59 -43.58 10.92
N LYS A 301 12.64 -44.73 11.61
CA LYS A 301 11.92 -45.95 11.18
C LYS A 301 10.41 -45.79 11.24
N LEU A 302 9.89 -45.14 12.28
CA LEU A 302 8.44 -44.93 12.46
C LEU A 302 7.89 -43.85 11.54
N SER A 303 8.67 -42.80 11.25
CA SER A 303 8.28 -41.78 10.28
C SER A 303 8.13 -42.37 8.87
N LYS A 304 8.89 -43.43 8.54
CA LYS A 304 8.79 -44.13 7.24
C LYS A 304 7.54 -45.00 7.10
N THR A 305 6.89 -45.38 8.19
CA THR A 305 5.68 -46.24 8.18
C THR A 305 4.40 -45.47 8.46
N GLN A 306 4.49 -44.21 8.89
CA GLN A 306 3.33 -43.37 9.18
C GLN A 306 2.56 -42.99 7.92
N SER A 307 1.25 -43.13 7.98
CA SER A 307 0.36 -42.69 6.90
C SER A 307 0.15 -41.18 6.91
N TYR A 308 0.07 -40.58 5.72
CA TYR A 308 -0.11 -39.13 5.58
C TYR A 308 -1.08 -38.77 4.45
N LEU A 309 -1.66 -37.57 4.56
CA LEU A 309 -2.34 -36.90 3.45
C LEU A 309 -1.37 -35.96 2.76
N THR A 310 -1.50 -35.82 1.45
CA THR A 310 -0.65 -34.92 0.66
C THR A 310 -1.53 -33.97 -0.13
N THR A 311 -1.00 -32.80 -0.49
CA THR A 311 -1.73 -31.89 -1.38
C THR A 311 -1.58 -32.31 -2.83
N ALA A 312 -2.51 -31.90 -3.70
CA ALA A 312 -2.47 -32.18 -5.13
C ALA A 312 -1.14 -31.78 -5.80
N TYR A 313 -0.62 -30.57 -5.49
CA TYR A 313 0.67 -30.09 -5.97
C TYR A 313 1.83 -31.02 -5.55
N THR A 314 1.80 -31.50 -4.31
CA THR A 314 2.82 -32.41 -3.78
C THR A 314 2.75 -33.78 -4.45
N ALA A 315 1.54 -34.32 -4.63
CA ALA A 315 1.33 -35.57 -5.33
C ALA A 315 1.82 -35.51 -6.78
N GLN A 316 1.57 -34.40 -7.47
CA GLN A 316 2.06 -34.19 -8.84
C GLN A 316 3.59 -34.10 -8.90
N LEU A 317 4.20 -33.35 -7.98
CA LEU A 317 5.65 -33.14 -7.93
C LEU A 317 6.43 -34.44 -7.69
N PHE A 318 5.90 -35.32 -6.83
CA PHE A 318 6.53 -36.58 -6.46
C PHE A 318 5.97 -37.81 -7.20
N GLY A 319 5.07 -37.62 -8.16
CA GLY A 319 4.49 -38.71 -8.97
C GLY A 319 3.63 -39.70 -8.19
N ILE A 320 2.99 -39.26 -7.11
CA ILE A 320 2.18 -40.11 -6.22
C ILE A 320 0.84 -40.43 -6.91
N LYS A 321 0.75 -41.62 -7.51
CA LYS A 321 -0.48 -42.13 -8.15
C LYS A 321 -1.09 -43.34 -7.45
N THR A 322 -0.30 -44.03 -6.64
CA THR A 322 -0.71 -45.25 -5.93
C THR A 322 -0.61 -45.05 -4.43
N PHE A 323 -1.70 -45.32 -3.72
CA PHE A 323 -1.77 -45.22 -2.27
C PHE A 323 -1.31 -46.52 -1.60
N GLY A 324 -0.88 -46.44 -0.33
CA GLY A 324 -0.52 -47.62 0.46
C GLY A 324 0.89 -48.17 0.22
N LYS A 325 1.73 -47.50 -0.60
CA LYS A 325 3.14 -47.83 -0.79
C LYS A 325 4.05 -46.64 -0.42
N PRO A 326 5.21 -46.88 0.19
CA PRO A 326 6.15 -45.80 0.50
C PRO A 326 6.64 -45.13 -0.80
N VAL A 327 6.76 -43.81 -0.75
CA VAL A 327 7.23 -42.99 -1.88
C VAL A 327 8.71 -42.69 -1.67
N LYS A 328 9.49 -42.72 -2.75
CA LYS A 328 10.93 -42.42 -2.67
C LYS A 328 11.15 -41.01 -2.11
N ASN A 329 12.10 -40.89 -1.18
CA ASN A 329 12.51 -39.65 -0.51
C ASN A 329 11.48 -39.00 0.45
N ILE A 330 10.20 -39.38 0.41
CA ILE A 330 9.21 -38.89 1.38
C ILE A 330 9.00 -39.92 2.50
N PRO A 331 9.20 -39.56 3.78
CA PRO A 331 8.90 -40.46 4.88
C PRO A 331 7.38 -40.70 5.00
N GLY A 332 6.99 -41.97 5.01
CA GLY A 332 5.62 -42.40 5.28
C GLY A 332 4.90 -42.96 4.06
N ILE A 333 3.60 -43.21 4.22
CA ILE A 333 2.74 -43.82 3.22
C ILE A 333 1.60 -42.86 2.86
N PRO A 334 1.46 -42.44 1.59
CA PRO A 334 0.33 -41.61 1.17
C PRO A 334 -0.96 -42.43 1.20
N VAL A 335 -2.00 -41.90 1.86
CA VAL A 335 -3.34 -42.52 1.94
C VAL A 335 -4.45 -41.69 1.31
N GLY A 336 -4.19 -40.42 1.01
CA GLY A 336 -5.12 -39.54 0.32
C GLY A 336 -4.49 -38.26 -0.19
N ILE A 337 -5.10 -37.70 -1.22
CA ILE A 337 -4.77 -36.40 -1.82
C ILE A 337 -5.90 -35.43 -1.50
N VAL A 338 -5.55 -34.29 -0.92
CA VAL A 338 -6.47 -33.17 -0.70
C VAL A 338 -6.17 -32.05 -1.69
N ASP A 339 -7.19 -31.25 -2.01
CA ASP A 339 -7.04 -30.04 -2.81
C ASP A 339 -5.95 -29.14 -2.19
N ASP A 340 -5.22 -28.42 -3.05
CA ASP A 340 -4.17 -27.51 -2.59
C ASP A 340 -4.75 -26.37 -1.73
N PHE A 341 -4.06 -26.09 -0.63
CA PHE A 341 -4.41 -24.99 0.26
C PHE A 341 -3.18 -24.19 0.66
N HIS A 342 -3.41 -22.92 0.98
CA HIS A 342 -2.37 -21.96 1.31
C HIS A 342 -2.00 -22.06 2.78
N ASN A 343 -0.91 -22.76 3.06
CA ASN A 343 -0.37 -22.93 4.42
C ASN A 343 0.54 -21.78 4.89
N GLU A 344 0.85 -20.84 4.00
CA GLU A 344 1.67 -19.65 4.26
C GLU A 344 0.98 -18.37 3.73
N SER A 345 1.71 -17.25 3.81
CA SER A 345 1.31 -15.99 3.18
C SER A 345 1.09 -16.15 1.67
N LEU A 346 0.14 -15.41 1.10
CA LEU A 346 -0.07 -15.35 -0.36
C LEU A 346 1.08 -14.63 -1.11
N HIS A 347 2.08 -14.13 -0.39
CA HIS A 347 3.34 -13.68 -0.96
C HIS A 347 4.20 -14.84 -1.49
N THR A 348 4.07 -16.05 -0.94
CA THR A 348 4.83 -17.23 -1.37
C THR A 348 3.98 -18.14 -2.26
N ASN A 349 4.64 -18.82 -3.19
CA ASN A 349 3.99 -19.87 -3.98
C ASN A 349 3.58 -21.04 -3.07
N LEU A 350 2.64 -21.85 -3.54
CA LEU A 350 2.30 -23.11 -2.87
C LEU A 350 3.57 -23.94 -2.68
N LYS A 351 3.82 -24.31 -1.42
CA LYS A 351 4.89 -25.22 -1.05
C LYS A 351 4.35 -26.64 -0.93
N PRO A 352 5.15 -27.66 -1.26
CA PRO A 352 4.77 -29.03 -1.01
C PRO A 352 4.40 -29.22 0.47
N CYS A 353 3.28 -29.88 0.72
CA CYS A 353 2.73 -30.03 2.05
C CYS A 353 2.22 -31.45 2.29
N ILE A 354 2.52 -31.93 3.50
CA ILE A 354 2.11 -33.23 4.00
C ILE A 354 1.37 -33.00 5.31
N ILE A 355 0.20 -33.63 5.47
CA ILE A 355 -0.57 -33.62 6.71
C ILE A 355 -0.44 -34.99 7.38
N GLN A 356 0.02 -34.99 8.63
CA GLN A 356 0.18 -36.20 9.44
C GLN A 356 -0.72 -36.14 10.65
N ALA A 357 -1.27 -37.30 11.02
CA ALA A 357 -2.02 -37.45 12.25
C ALA A 357 -1.09 -37.86 13.40
N ILE A 358 -1.03 -37.04 14.44
CA ILE A 358 -0.37 -37.37 15.70
C ILE A 358 -1.46 -37.45 16.78
N PRO A 359 -1.83 -38.66 17.23
CA PRO A 359 -2.80 -38.81 18.29
C PRO A 359 -2.23 -38.31 19.62
N ASN A 360 -3.10 -37.73 20.46
CA ASN A 360 -2.75 -37.28 21.81
C ASN A 360 -1.54 -36.33 21.85
N LEU A 361 -1.47 -35.39 20.89
CA LEU A 361 -0.52 -34.27 20.88
C LEU A 361 -0.39 -33.68 22.29
N THR A 362 0.83 -33.69 22.83
CA THR A 362 1.08 -33.18 24.18
C THR A 362 1.10 -31.65 24.20
N TYR A 363 1.34 -31.04 23.04
CA TYR A 363 1.33 -29.61 22.81
C TYR A 363 0.70 -29.27 21.45
N GLY A 364 0.10 -28.09 21.35
CA GLY A 364 -0.47 -27.61 20.10
C GLY A 364 -1.42 -26.45 20.30
N SER A 365 -1.91 -25.92 19.20
CA SER A 365 -3.03 -24.99 19.14
C SER A 365 -4.33 -25.77 18.94
N VAL A 366 -5.47 -25.18 19.30
CA VAL A 366 -6.78 -25.81 19.13
C VAL A 366 -7.60 -25.02 18.13
N LEU A 367 -8.00 -25.67 17.04
CA LEU A 367 -8.93 -25.14 16.07
C LEU A 367 -10.34 -25.62 16.38
N ILE A 368 -11.28 -24.70 16.54
CA ILE A 368 -12.66 -24.98 16.93
C ILE A 368 -13.58 -24.33 15.92
N ARG A 369 -14.38 -25.14 15.23
CA ARG A 369 -15.39 -24.67 14.30
C ARG A 369 -16.70 -24.47 15.03
N VAL A 370 -17.27 -23.28 14.89
CA VAL A 370 -18.53 -22.91 15.55
C VAL A 370 -19.65 -22.67 14.55
N LYS A 371 -20.90 -22.79 15.02
CA LYS A 371 -22.07 -22.34 14.26
C LYS A 371 -22.02 -20.80 14.13
N PRO A 372 -22.56 -20.24 13.04
CA PRO A 372 -22.72 -18.80 12.94
C PRO A 372 -23.65 -18.28 14.05
N ASN A 373 -23.44 -17.05 14.50
CA ASN A 373 -24.26 -16.30 15.47
C ASN A 373 -24.25 -16.80 16.92
N VAL A 374 -23.41 -17.79 17.29
CA VAL A 374 -23.26 -18.27 18.69
C VAL A 374 -21.88 -17.97 19.28
N GLN A 375 -21.13 -17.07 18.65
CA GLN A 375 -19.71 -16.85 18.92
C GLN A 375 -19.42 -16.46 20.39
N LYS A 376 -20.17 -15.50 20.93
CA LYS A 376 -19.99 -15.02 22.32
C LYS A 376 -20.32 -16.09 23.37
N GLN A 377 -21.34 -16.90 23.11
CA GLN A 377 -21.74 -17.99 24.01
C GLN A 377 -20.67 -19.08 24.03
N VAL A 378 -20.17 -19.47 22.85
CA VAL A 378 -19.14 -20.50 22.74
C VAL A 378 -17.82 -20.02 23.34
N SER A 379 -17.40 -18.77 23.11
CA SER A 379 -16.17 -18.24 23.72
C SER A 379 -16.23 -18.23 25.25
N ALA A 380 -17.39 -17.89 25.84
CA ALA A 380 -17.59 -17.93 27.28
C ALA A 380 -17.58 -19.37 27.83
N ALA A 381 -18.17 -20.32 27.10
CA ALA A 381 -18.15 -21.74 27.48
C ALA A 381 -16.74 -22.34 27.38
N ILE A 382 -15.98 -22.01 26.32
CA ILE A 382 -14.57 -22.39 26.18
C ILE A 382 -13.76 -21.82 27.34
N TYR A 383 -13.99 -20.57 27.75
CA TYR A 383 -13.28 -19.96 28.87
C TYR A 383 -13.51 -20.72 30.19
N LYS A 384 -14.76 -21.11 30.49
CA LYS A 384 -15.07 -21.94 31.66
C LYS A 384 -14.34 -23.30 31.61
N GLN A 385 -14.35 -23.95 30.45
CA GLN A 385 -13.68 -25.23 30.29
C GLN A 385 -12.15 -25.09 30.38
N TRP A 386 -11.59 -24.00 29.88
CA TRP A 386 -10.17 -23.71 29.97
C TRP A 386 -9.71 -23.57 31.42
N GLN A 387 -10.47 -22.86 32.26
CA GLN A 387 -10.13 -22.69 33.67
C GLN A 387 -10.05 -24.03 34.43
N LEU A 388 -10.86 -25.02 34.06
CA LEU A 388 -10.83 -26.36 34.67
C LEU A 388 -9.59 -27.17 34.24
N PHE A 389 -9.10 -26.99 33.01
CA PHE A 389 -8.02 -27.78 32.44
C PHE A 389 -6.63 -27.15 32.60
N SER A 390 -6.55 -25.82 32.58
CA SER A 390 -5.28 -25.06 32.62
C SER A 390 -5.48 -23.71 33.32
N PRO A 391 -5.77 -23.70 34.63
CA PRO A 391 -6.00 -22.46 35.39
C PRO A 391 -4.77 -21.53 35.39
N ASP A 392 -3.58 -22.10 35.31
CA ASP A 392 -2.31 -21.37 35.36
C ASP A 392 -1.92 -20.72 34.02
N LYS A 393 -2.72 -20.89 32.96
CA LYS A 393 -2.41 -20.41 31.60
C LYS A 393 -3.43 -19.41 31.11
N ILE A 394 -2.93 -18.28 30.59
CA ILE A 394 -3.76 -17.24 29.97
C ILE A 394 -4.40 -17.81 28.69
N LEU A 395 -5.73 -17.88 28.68
CA LEU A 395 -6.48 -18.23 27.49
C LEU A 395 -6.44 -17.11 26.47
N LYS A 396 -5.89 -17.39 25.28
CA LYS A 396 -5.95 -16.50 24.12
C LYS A 396 -6.78 -17.14 23.03
N ILE A 397 -7.95 -16.57 22.80
CA ILE A 397 -8.89 -16.97 21.75
C ILE A 397 -8.75 -15.96 20.62
N ASN A 398 -8.43 -16.44 19.42
CA ASN A 398 -8.29 -15.65 18.21
C ASN A 398 -9.20 -16.20 17.12
N TRP A 399 -9.80 -15.34 16.31
CA TRP A 399 -10.47 -15.79 15.09
C TRP A 399 -9.45 -15.99 14.00
N VAL A 400 -9.56 -17.08 13.25
CA VAL A 400 -8.65 -17.34 12.13
C VAL A 400 -8.79 -16.27 11.06
N SER A 401 -10.01 -15.73 10.84
CA SER A 401 -10.21 -14.54 9.99
C SER A 401 -9.36 -13.36 10.44
N ASP A 402 -9.37 -13.06 11.73
CA ASP A 402 -8.69 -11.88 12.29
C ASP A 402 -7.17 -12.07 12.29
N LEU A 403 -6.69 -13.31 12.46
CA LEU A 403 -5.27 -13.65 12.33
C LEU A 403 -4.77 -13.50 10.89
N LEU A 404 -5.57 -13.92 9.90
CA LEU A 404 -5.25 -13.72 8.49
C LEU A 404 -5.30 -12.24 8.11
N ASP A 405 -6.31 -11.50 8.57
CA ASP A 405 -6.37 -10.05 8.34
C ASP A 405 -5.21 -9.34 9.02
N ALA A 406 -4.76 -9.84 10.18
CA ALA A 406 -3.59 -9.30 10.88
C ALA A 406 -2.32 -9.34 10.04
N GLN A 407 -2.16 -10.38 9.23
CA GLN A 407 -1.02 -10.55 8.36
C GLN A 407 -0.93 -9.46 7.28
N TYR A 408 -2.08 -8.94 6.83
CA TYR A 408 -2.18 -7.92 5.78
C TYR A 408 -2.52 -6.51 6.33
N ARG A 409 -2.52 -6.33 7.65
CA ARG A 409 -2.87 -5.05 8.30
C ARG A 409 -1.92 -3.93 7.90
N ALA A 410 -0.63 -4.21 7.75
CA ALA A 410 0.37 -3.20 7.39
C ALA A 410 0.11 -2.66 5.97
N GLU A 411 -0.21 -3.55 5.05
CA GLU A 411 -0.55 -3.28 3.66
C GLU A 411 -1.83 -2.46 3.55
N HIS A 412 -2.86 -2.80 4.34
CA HIS A 412 -4.08 -2.00 4.41
C HIS A 412 -3.85 -0.59 4.97
N LYS A 413 -3.00 -0.43 5.99
CA LYS A 413 -2.64 0.90 6.50
C LYS A 413 -1.87 1.70 5.45
N LEU A 414 -0.93 1.08 4.76
CA LEU A 414 -0.15 1.67 3.67
C LEU A 414 -1.06 2.11 2.51
N GLN A 415 -2.02 1.27 2.11
CA GLN A 415 -3.04 1.57 1.11
C GLN A 415 -3.85 2.83 1.49
N GLN A 416 -4.30 2.95 2.74
CA GLN A 416 -5.02 4.14 3.19
C GLN A 416 -4.16 5.41 3.15
N LEU A 417 -2.88 5.32 3.51
CA LEU A 417 -1.94 6.44 3.37
C LEU A 417 -1.75 6.84 1.91
N PHE A 418 -1.63 5.88 0.99
CA PHE A 418 -1.52 6.17 -0.44
C PHE A 418 -2.76 6.86 -0.99
N ILE A 419 -3.96 6.44 -0.59
CA ILE A 419 -5.20 7.12 -0.99
C ILE A 419 -5.21 8.57 -0.50
N PHE A 420 -4.92 8.78 0.79
CA PHE A 420 -4.88 10.13 1.38
C PHE A 420 -3.88 11.04 0.64
N PHE A 421 -2.67 10.55 0.40
CA PHE A 421 -1.64 11.32 -0.28
C PHE A 421 -1.93 11.52 -1.77
N SER A 422 -2.54 10.55 -2.44
CA SER A 422 -3.00 10.70 -3.83
C SER A 422 -4.00 11.84 -3.94
N CYS A 423 -5.02 11.86 -3.06
CA CYS A 423 -6.00 12.94 -3.02
C CYS A 423 -5.34 14.31 -2.79
N LEU A 424 -4.38 14.38 -1.87
CA LEU A 424 -3.65 15.62 -1.58
C LEU A 424 -2.80 16.08 -2.77
N ILE A 425 -2.10 15.17 -3.44
CA ILE A 425 -1.25 15.47 -4.60
C ILE A 425 -2.08 15.96 -5.78
N ILE A 426 -3.19 15.29 -6.06
CA ILE A 426 -4.11 15.70 -7.13
C ILE A 426 -4.74 17.06 -6.81
N PHE A 427 -5.06 17.31 -5.54
CA PHE A 427 -5.52 18.62 -5.08
C PHE A 427 -4.46 19.71 -5.34
N LEU A 428 -3.19 19.46 -5.00
CA LEU A 428 -2.09 20.38 -5.30
C LEU A 428 -1.87 20.58 -6.81
N ALA A 429 -1.99 19.52 -7.61
CA ALA A 429 -1.95 19.57 -9.08
C ALA A 429 -3.05 20.46 -9.66
N SER A 430 -4.26 20.33 -9.13
CA SER A 430 -5.39 21.16 -9.53
C SER A 430 -5.14 22.64 -9.18
N LEU A 431 -4.56 22.95 -8.02
CA LEU A 431 -4.24 24.32 -7.64
C LEU A 431 -3.14 24.94 -8.54
N GLY A 432 -2.18 24.13 -9.00
CA GLY A 432 -1.23 24.53 -10.04
C GLY A 432 -1.96 24.91 -11.32
N LEU A 433 -2.80 24.03 -11.85
CA LEU A 433 -3.60 24.33 -13.04
C LEU A 433 -4.46 25.59 -12.87
N PHE A 434 -5.05 25.77 -11.70
CA PHE A 434 -5.80 26.97 -11.33
C PHE A 434 -4.95 28.24 -11.43
N GLY A 435 -3.71 28.23 -10.91
CA GLY A 435 -2.80 29.37 -11.01
C GLY A 435 -2.44 29.73 -12.46
N LEU A 436 -2.21 28.73 -13.31
CA LEU A 436 -1.88 28.94 -14.71
C LEU A 436 -3.09 29.45 -15.51
N THR A 437 -4.26 28.85 -15.31
CA THR A 437 -5.50 29.27 -15.97
C THR A 437 -5.86 30.71 -15.61
N ALA A 438 -5.75 31.08 -14.33
CA ALA A 438 -5.97 32.46 -13.88
C ALA A 438 -5.02 33.45 -14.57
N PHE A 439 -3.74 33.09 -14.69
CA PHE A 439 -2.74 33.90 -15.39
C PHE A 439 -3.05 34.08 -16.88
N THR A 440 -3.30 32.98 -17.60
CA THR A 440 -3.62 33.04 -19.04
C THR A 440 -4.89 33.83 -19.29
N THR A 441 -5.86 33.74 -18.38
CA THR A 441 -7.11 34.50 -18.46
C THR A 441 -6.89 36.00 -18.25
N GLU A 442 -6.02 36.41 -17.31
CA GLU A 442 -5.63 37.83 -17.17
C GLU A 442 -4.85 38.32 -18.41
N GLN A 443 -4.00 37.50 -19.02
CA GLN A 443 -3.27 37.88 -20.24
C GLN A 443 -4.17 38.01 -21.48
N ARG A 444 -5.16 37.12 -21.64
CA ARG A 444 -6.10 37.13 -22.77
C ARG A 444 -7.36 37.94 -22.50
N PHE A 445 -7.35 38.81 -21.47
CA PHE A 445 -8.54 39.55 -21.04
C PHE A 445 -9.17 40.42 -22.15
N LYS A 446 -8.35 41.10 -22.97
CA LYS A 446 -8.83 41.89 -24.11
C LYS A 446 -9.45 41.03 -25.21
N GLU A 447 -8.82 39.89 -25.55
CA GLU A 447 -9.32 38.95 -26.56
C GLU A 447 -10.68 38.37 -26.14
N ILE A 448 -10.80 37.99 -24.86
CA ILE A 448 -12.05 37.48 -24.28
C ILE A 448 -13.14 38.55 -24.30
N GLY A 449 -12.80 39.80 -23.94
CA GLY A 449 -13.72 40.93 -23.98
C GLY A 449 -14.28 41.21 -25.38
N ILE A 450 -13.42 41.26 -26.40
CA ILE A 450 -13.81 41.48 -27.80
C ILE A 450 -14.72 40.34 -28.27
N ARG A 451 -14.34 39.08 -28.04
CA ARG A 451 -15.17 37.93 -28.44
C ARG A 451 -16.54 37.90 -27.78
N LYS A 452 -16.62 38.30 -26.50
CA LYS A 452 -17.88 38.37 -25.76
C LYS A 452 -18.80 39.47 -26.31
N VAL A 453 -18.25 40.63 -26.68
CA VAL A 453 -19.01 41.69 -27.36
C VAL A 453 -19.48 41.25 -28.75
N LEU A 454 -18.70 40.41 -29.44
CA LEU A 454 -19.07 39.77 -30.71
C LEU A 454 -20.07 38.60 -30.56
N GLY A 455 -20.63 38.38 -29.37
CA GLY A 455 -21.68 37.38 -29.13
C GLY A 455 -21.19 35.97 -28.77
N ALA A 456 -19.89 35.78 -28.48
CA ALA A 456 -19.41 34.48 -28.03
C ALA A 456 -20.02 34.09 -26.67
N SER A 457 -20.58 32.88 -26.61
CA SER A 457 -21.15 32.31 -25.38
C SER A 457 -20.07 32.01 -24.34
N ALA A 458 -20.43 32.01 -23.06
CA ALA A 458 -19.52 31.64 -21.96
C ALA A 458 -18.96 30.22 -22.13
N THR A 459 -19.73 29.29 -22.72
CA THR A 459 -19.32 27.92 -23.05
C THR A 459 -18.26 27.86 -24.15
N GLN A 460 -18.33 28.70 -25.18
CA GLN A 460 -17.28 28.78 -26.22
C GLN A 460 -15.97 29.32 -25.66
N ILE A 461 -16.04 30.34 -24.80
CA ILE A 461 -14.85 30.93 -24.15
C ILE A 461 -14.21 29.92 -23.19
N THR A 462 -15.02 29.24 -22.37
CA THR A 462 -14.54 28.20 -21.45
C THR A 462 -13.95 27.00 -22.19
N ARG A 463 -14.54 26.53 -23.30
CA ARG A 463 -13.98 25.45 -24.12
C ARG A 463 -12.61 25.83 -24.68
N LEU A 464 -12.48 27.03 -25.25
CA LEU A 464 -11.22 27.51 -25.83
C LEU A 464 -10.11 27.65 -24.79
N LEU A 465 -10.43 28.12 -23.57
CA LEU A 465 -9.47 28.17 -22.48
C LEU A 465 -9.12 26.77 -21.96
N SER A 466 -10.08 25.84 -21.94
CA SER A 466 -9.89 24.49 -21.38
C SER A 466 -9.08 23.57 -22.29
N THR A 467 -9.23 23.69 -23.61
CA THR A 467 -8.52 22.81 -24.57
C THR A 467 -7.00 22.88 -24.42
N ASP A 468 -6.44 24.07 -24.23
CA ASP A 468 -4.99 24.27 -24.09
C ASP A 468 -4.43 23.53 -22.87
N PHE A 469 -5.23 23.37 -21.81
CA PHE A 469 -4.83 22.71 -20.57
C PHE A 469 -5.13 21.22 -20.56
N VAL A 470 -6.25 20.79 -21.13
CA VAL A 470 -6.59 19.37 -21.25
C VAL A 470 -5.52 18.64 -22.08
N VAL A 471 -4.98 19.28 -23.12
CA VAL A 471 -3.85 18.71 -23.89
C VAL A 471 -2.62 18.45 -23.00
N LEU A 472 -2.32 19.31 -22.04
CA LEU A 472 -1.21 19.08 -21.09
C LEU A 472 -1.47 17.89 -20.17
N VAL A 473 -2.72 17.72 -19.73
CA VAL A 473 -3.12 16.57 -18.90
C VAL A 473 -3.05 15.27 -19.71
N VAL A 474 -3.51 15.28 -20.97
CA VAL A 474 -3.38 14.13 -21.88
C VAL A 474 -1.92 13.77 -22.11
N LEU A 475 -1.05 14.76 -22.34
CA LEU A 475 0.39 14.52 -22.46
C LEU A 475 0.97 13.90 -21.17
N ALA A 476 0.55 14.39 -20.00
CA ALA A 476 0.95 13.82 -18.72
C ALA A 476 0.46 12.37 -18.55
N ILE A 477 -0.74 12.02 -19.02
CA ILE A 477 -1.25 10.63 -19.00
C ILE A 477 -0.37 9.72 -19.87
N ILE A 478 0.01 10.18 -21.07
CA ILE A 478 0.87 9.42 -21.99
C ILE A 478 2.24 9.15 -21.36
N ILE A 479 2.82 10.12 -20.64
CA ILE A 479 4.11 9.97 -19.97
C ILE A 479 3.99 9.15 -18.68
N ALA A 480 2.94 9.37 -17.89
CA ALA A 480 2.73 8.69 -16.61
C ALA A 480 2.47 7.20 -16.77
N SER A 481 1.75 6.80 -17.82
CA SER A 481 1.37 5.40 -18.06
C SER A 481 2.57 4.43 -18.14
N PRO A 482 3.59 4.65 -18.99
CA PRO A 482 4.76 3.76 -19.03
C PRO A 482 5.55 3.79 -17.72
N ILE A 483 5.71 4.97 -17.10
CA ILE A 483 6.42 5.10 -15.81
C ILE A 483 5.73 4.26 -14.74
N ALA A 484 4.41 4.40 -14.59
CA ALA A 484 3.61 3.65 -13.63
C ALA A 484 3.60 2.15 -13.94
N PHE A 485 3.58 1.77 -15.22
CA PHE A 485 3.66 0.38 -15.64
C PHE A 485 4.97 -0.27 -15.17
N PHE A 486 6.12 0.35 -15.46
CA PHE A 486 7.42 -0.22 -15.07
C PHE A 486 7.60 -0.28 -13.55
N THR A 487 7.21 0.76 -12.81
CA THR A 487 7.36 0.78 -11.34
C THR A 487 6.43 -0.23 -10.67
N MET A 488 5.17 -0.29 -11.08
CA MET A 488 4.20 -1.21 -10.48
C MET A 488 4.42 -2.66 -10.91
N GLN A 489 4.89 -2.91 -12.13
CA GLN A 489 5.26 -4.26 -12.53
C GLN A 489 6.41 -4.80 -11.69
N LYS A 490 7.41 -3.97 -11.38
CA LYS A 490 8.50 -4.35 -10.47
C LYS A 490 7.99 -4.63 -9.05
N TRP A 491 7.09 -3.80 -8.52
CA TRP A 491 6.49 -4.04 -7.20
C TRP A 491 5.63 -5.31 -7.17
N LEU A 492 4.87 -5.59 -8.23
CA LEU A 492 4.06 -6.81 -8.37
C LEU A 492 4.91 -8.09 -8.49
N GLN A 493 6.21 -8.00 -8.77
CA GLN A 493 7.10 -9.17 -8.80
C GLN A 493 7.38 -9.75 -7.41
N ASP A 494 7.22 -8.97 -6.35
CA ASP A 494 7.40 -9.43 -4.97
C ASP A 494 6.23 -10.30 -4.47
N PHE A 495 5.20 -10.49 -5.31
CA PHE A 495 4.03 -11.33 -5.02
C PHE A 495 4.03 -12.56 -5.93
N ALA A 496 4.00 -13.74 -5.33
CA ALA A 496 3.70 -15.01 -6.00
C ALA A 496 2.38 -14.95 -6.78
N TYR A 497 1.33 -14.49 -6.09
CA TYR A 497 0.00 -14.31 -6.67
C TYR A 497 -0.25 -12.84 -6.96
N ARG A 498 -0.02 -12.46 -8.22
CA ARG A 498 -0.16 -11.08 -8.69
C ARG A 498 -1.26 -10.92 -9.73
N ILE A 499 -1.90 -9.78 -9.70
CA ILE A 499 -2.77 -9.34 -10.78
C ILE A 499 -1.95 -9.03 -12.04
N GLN A 500 -2.56 -9.26 -13.20
CA GLN A 500 -2.05 -8.68 -14.45
C GLN A 500 -2.58 -7.24 -14.55
N MET A 501 -1.69 -6.28 -14.80
CA MET A 501 -2.10 -4.90 -15.00
C MET A 501 -2.97 -4.79 -16.25
N GLN A 502 -4.20 -4.31 -16.06
CA GLN A 502 -5.16 -4.13 -17.15
C GLN A 502 -5.25 -2.67 -17.55
N TRP A 503 -5.53 -2.42 -18.84
CA TRP A 503 -5.61 -1.08 -19.43
C TRP A 503 -6.63 -0.16 -18.71
N TRP A 504 -7.70 -0.73 -18.15
CA TRP A 504 -8.73 0.04 -17.46
C TRP A 504 -8.17 0.81 -16.24
N MET A 505 -7.11 0.32 -15.60
CA MET A 505 -6.49 0.99 -14.45
C MET A 505 -5.91 2.35 -14.87
N PHE A 506 -5.29 2.40 -16.05
CA PHE A 506 -4.77 3.62 -16.66
C PHE A 506 -5.90 4.52 -17.18
N ALA A 507 -6.91 3.92 -17.81
CA ALA A 507 -8.06 4.67 -18.32
C ALA A 507 -8.84 5.34 -17.19
N LEU A 508 -9.09 4.63 -16.08
CA LEU A 508 -9.74 5.16 -14.89
C LEU A 508 -8.92 6.30 -14.28
N ALA A 509 -7.59 6.11 -14.18
CA ALA A 509 -6.70 7.13 -13.66
C ALA A 509 -6.68 8.40 -14.50
N GLY A 510 -6.54 8.24 -15.82
CA GLY A 510 -6.56 9.34 -16.77
C GLY A 510 -7.90 10.06 -16.80
N LEU A 511 -9.01 9.32 -16.76
CA LEU A 511 -10.36 9.88 -16.73
C LEU A 511 -10.59 10.71 -15.46
N LEU A 512 -10.18 10.22 -14.28
CA LEU A 512 -10.24 10.99 -13.04
C LEU A 512 -9.41 12.27 -13.12
N ALA A 513 -8.19 12.20 -13.66
CA ALA A 513 -7.33 13.37 -13.83
C ALA A 513 -7.94 14.40 -14.79
N ILE A 514 -8.53 13.96 -15.92
CA ILE A 514 -9.20 14.84 -16.88
C ILE A 514 -10.43 15.49 -16.25
N ILE A 515 -11.26 14.73 -15.52
CA ILE A 515 -12.44 15.28 -14.84
C ILE A 515 -12.01 16.37 -13.85
N LEU A 516 -11.02 16.08 -13.00
CA LEU A 516 -10.57 17.05 -11.99
C LEU A 516 -9.94 18.30 -12.62
N ALA A 517 -9.14 18.12 -13.67
CA ALA A 517 -8.59 19.24 -14.43
C ALA A 517 -9.71 20.09 -15.06
N THR A 518 -10.69 19.46 -15.70
CA THR A 518 -11.81 20.14 -16.36
C THR A 518 -12.67 20.90 -15.37
N ILE A 519 -12.99 20.31 -14.21
CA ILE A 519 -13.71 20.99 -13.12
C ILE A 519 -12.95 22.25 -12.68
N THR A 520 -11.65 22.11 -12.46
CA THR A 520 -10.78 23.19 -11.97
C THR A 520 -10.69 24.34 -12.96
N ILE A 521 -10.48 24.04 -14.25
CA ILE A 521 -10.41 25.07 -15.30
C ILE A 521 -11.77 25.72 -15.52
N SER A 522 -12.85 24.91 -15.57
CA SER A 522 -14.20 25.41 -15.82
C SER A 522 -14.62 26.43 -14.77
N PHE A 523 -14.32 26.17 -13.50
CA PHE A 523 -14.61 27.11 -12.42
C PHE A 523 -13.98 28.50 -12.67
N GLN A 524 -12.71 28.55 -13.05
CA GLN A 524 -12.01 29.82 -13.31
C GLN A 524 -12.45 30.48 -14.62
N ALA A 525 -12.66 29.70 -15.67
CA ALA A 525 -13.07 30.20 -16.97
C ALA A 525 -14.51 30.74 -16.95
N ILE A 526 -15.42 30.12 -16.20
CA ILE A 526 -16.78 30.64 -15.98
C ILE A 526 -16.72 31.97 -15.21
N LYS A 527 -15.93 32.02 -14.13
CA LYS A 527 -15.76 33.26 -13.35
C LYS A 527 -15.27 34.43 -14.22
N ALA A 528 -14.35 34.17 -15.14
CA ALA A 528 -13.87 35.17 -16.09
C ALA A 528 -14.87 35.50 -17.19
N ALA A 529 -15.56 34.49 -17.73
CA ALA A 529 -16.60 34.68 -18.73
C ALA A 529 -17.80 35.46 -18.19
N LEU A 530 -18.08 35.42 -16.88
CA LEU A 530 -19.13 36.21 -16.23
C LEU A 530 -18.71 37.63 -15.87
N ALA A 531 -17.41 37.97 -15.98
CA ALA A 531 -16.94 39.32 -15.71
C ALA A 531 -17.55 40.34 -16.69
N ASN A 532 -17.90 41.52 -16.17
CA ASN A 532 -18.64 42.53 -16.92
C ASN A 532 -17.74 43.17 -18.01
N PRO A 533 -18.11 43.07 -19.31
CA PRO A 533 -17.26 43.51 -20.43
C PRO A 533 -16.98 45.02 -20.43
N VAL A 534 -17.85 45.83 -19.80
CA VAL A 534 -17.65 47.29 -19.67
C VAL A 534 -16.38 47.62 -18.88
N ARG A 535 -15.99 46.78 -17.91
CA ARG A 535 -14.69 46.93 -17.21
C ARG A 535 -13.50 46.49 -18.05
N SER A 536 -13.70 45.65 -19.06
CA SER A 536 -12.64 45.12 -19.93
C SER A 536 -12.16 46.11 -20.98
N LEU A 537 -13.05 46.98 -21.45
CA LEU A 537 -12.73 48.01 -22.43
C LEU A 537 -12.32 49.35 -21.80
N ARG A 538 -12.72 49.60 -20.54
CA ARG A 538 -12.45 50.87 -19.84
C ARG A 538 -11.14 50.91 -19.03
N SER A 539 -10.44 49.78 -18.88
CA SER A 539 -9.12 49.74 -18.23
C SER A 539 -8.03 50.22 -19.20
N GLU A 540 -7.92 51.54 -19.34
CA GLU A 540 -6.69 52.24 -19.73
C GLU A 540 -5.98 52.82 -18.51
#